data_AF-A0A9Q5X4U3-F1
#
_entry.id   AF-A0A9Q5X4U3-F1
#
_cell.length_a   1.000
_cell.length_b   1.000
_cell.length_c   1.000
_cell.angle_alpha   90.00
_cell.angle_beta   90.00
_cell.angle_gamma   90.00
#
_symmetry.space_group_name_H-M   'P 1'
#
loop_
_entity.id
_entity.type
_entity.pdbx_description
1 polymer ?
#
loop_
_entity_poly.entity_id
_entity_poly.type
_entity_poly.pdbx_seq_one_letter_code
_entity_poly.pdbx_strand_id
1 'polypeptide(L)'
;MKKMTRVFGITIITAVGLAACGQTNTDHKNHQSKEEKKIEQKEMKINQEVTAPKEMNESASNDLLTTSLKNVTRLNTNDPLQMAVLTSQTIWPATHKENQPGAIILVPVNEWQLGTASADLIHHPNNGPILFIEKEKVPEMTLQEIKRLNPLGTKDGTQIMVMGDVGASILEQLKEYKVKQIKETDPATFAKDVDKEYADITGSYPNSVIIGSSEEEGRLYTTPAVNWISHMPEPLLYTEKEKVPGATIEALKMRKDKANIYVLGPEKIISKAVEKELSKYGKVTRISGETPTENSVAFAKFKDEKTKFGWGFTKPGHGLSFVSSKTPDLAVAGAPFSHMGKHAPVVLLEEGKASQPVYDFLASIQPKFKDDPTLGPYNHCFLLGGTSDISFETQGVLDERLEIVQESGQGHGGH
;
A
#
# COMPACT_ATOMS: atom_id res chain seq x y z
N MET A 1 -3.78 -33.39 -54.07
CA MET A 1 -3.96 -32.26 -55.02
C MET A 1 -3.79 -30.97 -54.21
N LYS A 2 -2.62 -30.29 -54.24
CA LYS A 2 -2.27 -29.08 -55.07
C LYS A 2 -3.36 -27.99 -55.00
N LYS A 3 -3.17 -26.71 -54.64
CA LYS A 3 -2.06 -25.71 -54.74
C LYS A 3 -2.23 -24.71 -53.57
N MET A 4 -1.27 -24.06 -52.90
CA MET A 4 -0.04 -23.32 -53.22
C MET A 4 -0.24 -22.05 -54.07
N THR A 5 -0.23 -20.86 -53.43
CA THR A 5 0.39 -19.65 -54.01
C THR A 5 0.95 -18.74 -52.91
N ARG A 6 2.20 -18.31 -53.13
CA ARG A 6 3.11 -17.44 -52.37
C ARG A 6 2.96 -16.00 -52.87
N VAL A 7 3.16 -14.98 -52.01
CA VAL A 7 3.63 -13.65 -52.45
C VAL A 7 4.66 -13.10 -51.44
N PHE A 8 5.75 -12.61 -52.01
CA PHE A 8 6.93 -11.86 -51.50
C PHE A 8 6.58 -10.73 -50.51
N GLY A 9 7.39 -10.28 -49.55
CA GLY A 9 8.84 -10.34 -49.37
C GLY A 9 9.53 -9.08 -49.90
N ILE A 10 9.62 -7.99 -49.11
CA ILE A 10 10.61 -6.92 -49.32
C ILE A 10 11.13 -6.44 -47.95
N THR A 11 12.41 -6.70 -47.73
CA THR A 11 13.26 -6.17 -46.66
C THR A 11 13.95 -4.92 -47.22
N ILE A 12 13.93 -3.79 -46.51
CA ILE A 12 14.79 -2.65 -46.83
C ILE A 12 15.94 -2.61 -45.83
N ILE A 13 17.11 -2.98 -46.32
CA ILE A 13 18.43 -2.66 -45.76
C ILE A 13 18.95 -1.49 -46.58
N THR A 14 19.40 -0.42 -45.93
CA THR A 14 20.33 0.53 -46.55
C THR A 14 21.41 0.92 -45.56
N ALA A 15 22.64 0.63 -45.97
CA ALA A 15 23.89 0.89 -45.29
C ALA A 15 24.47 2.25 -45.68
N VAL A 16 25.17 2.85 -44.73
CA VAL A 16 26.42 3.64 -44.79
C VAL A 16 26.73 4.42 -46.07
N GLY A 17 26.88 5.74 -45.91
CA GLY A 17 27.70 6.60 -46.77
C GLY A 17 28.61 7.49 -45.92
N LEU A 18 29.90 7.14 -45.86
CA LEU A 18 31.00 8.02 -45.47
C LEU A 18 31.59 8.61 -46.76
N ALA A 19 31.69 9.93 -46.86
CA ALA A 19 32.63 10.60 -47.76
C ALA A 19 33.00 11.98 -47.17
N ALA A 20 34.26 12.33 -47.31
CA ALA A 20 34.97 13.36 -46.59
C ALA A 20 35.15 14.66 -47.38
N CYS A 21 35.52 15.71 -46.63
CA CYS A 21 36.31 16.90 -46.99
C CYS A 21 35.74 17.99 -47.90
N GLY A 22 35.67 19.20 -47.32
CA GLY A 22 35.66 20.47 -48.05
C GLY A 22 35.77 21.65 -47.07
N GLN A 23 37.00 22.12 -46.83
CA GLN A 23 37.31 23.33 -46.08
C GLN A 23 36.84 24.58 -46.83
N THR A 24 36.27 25.55 -46.12
CA THR A 24 36.59 26.97 -46.32
C THR A 24 36.43 27.74 -45.01
N ASN A 25 37.55 28.31 -44.57
CA ASN A 25 37.68 29.31 -43.52
C ASN A 25 36.90 30.58 -43.86
N THR A 26 36.30 31.21 -42.86
CA THR A 26 36.39 32.66 -42.69
C THR A 26 36.51 32.98 -41.21
N ASP A 27 37.66 33.55 -40.88
CA ASP A 27 38.06 34.11 -39.60
C ASP A 27 37.14 35.24 -39.13
N HIS A 28 36.79 35.23 -37.85
CA HIS A 28 36.65 36.46 -37.07
C HIS A 28 37.33 36.27 -35.71
N LYS A 29 38.59 36.76 -35.63
CA LYS A 29 39.23 37.25 -34.40
C LYS A 29 38.47 38.53 -33.96
N ASN A 30 38.40 38.97 -32.71
CA ASN A 30 39.21 38.76 -31.52
C ASN A 30 38.43 39.38 -30.35
N HIS A 31 38.47 38.78 -29.16
CA HIS A 31 38.94 39.43 -27.91
C HIS A 31 38.56 38.58 -26.69
N GLN A 32 39.56 37.86 -26.20
CA GLN A 32 39.64 37.43 -24.80
C GLN A 32 39.82 38.67 -23.92
N SER A 33 38.98 38.80 -22.89
CA SER A 33 39.40 39.36 -21.61
C SER A 33 39.21 38.26 -20.56
N LYS A 34 40.34 37.74 -20.08
CA LYS A 34 40.45 36.92 -18.89
C LYS A 34 39.96 37.72 -17.69
N GLU A 35 38.88 37.28 -17.06
CA GLU A 35 38.67 37.48 -15.64
C GLU A 35 38.22 36.13 -15.07
N GLU A 36 39.20 35.36 -14.61
CA GLU A 36 39.03 34.20 -13.75
C GLU A 36 38.41 34.67 -12.43
N LYS A 37 37.07 34.72 -12.37
CA LYS A 37 36.39 34.58 -11.08
C LYS A 37 36.21 33.09 -10.82
N LYS A 38 37.16 32.55 -10.05
CA LYS A 38 36.92 31.43 -9.14
C LYS A 38 35.65 31.73 -8.35
N ILE A 39 34.51 31.29 -8.85
CA ILE A 39 33.36 31.01 -8.01
C ILE A 39 33.63 29.59 -7.55
N GLU A 40 34.24 29.50 -6.35
CA GLU A 40 34.17 28.28 -5.56
C GLU A 40 32.75 27.74 -5.65
N GLN A 41 32.64 26.50 -6.10
CA GLN A 41 31.50 25.64 -5.82
C GLN A 41 31.35 25.57 -4.30
N LYS A 42 30.68 26.57 -3.72
CA LYS A 42 29.84 26.32 -2.57
C LYS A 42 28.70 25.48 -3.12
N GLU A 43 28.88 24.16 -3.09
CA GLU A 43 27.76 23.29 -2.77
C GLU A 43 27.16 23.88 -1.49
N MET A 44 26.15 24.74 -1.64
CA MET A 44 25.16 24.93 -0.60
C MET A 44 24.45 23.58 -0.50
N LYS A 45 25.06 22.65 0.23
CA LYS A 45 24.30 21.65 0.97
C LYS A 45 23.43 22.46 1.90
N ILE A 46 22.24 22.82 1.41
CA ILE A 46 21.10 23.10 2.25
C ILE A 46 20.83 21.75 2.94
N ASN A 47 21.54 21.49 4.04
CA ASN A 47 21.07 20.62 5.09
C ASN A 47 19.86 21.36 5.70
N GLN A 48 18.76 21.44 4.95
CA GLN A 48 17.47 21.62 5.58
C GLN A 48 17.29 20.34 6.38
N GLU A 49 17.46 20.48 7.69
CA GLU A 49 17.10 19.43 8.64
C GLU A 49 15.67 18.98 8.27
N VAL A 50 15.52 17.70 7.97
CA VAL A 50 14.25 17.11 7.51
C VAL A 50 13.34 16.97 8.72
N THR A 51 12.92 18.07 9.34
CA THR A 51 12.17 18.06 10.59
C THR A 51 10.73 18.51 10.39
N ALA A 52 9.91 18.36 11.43
CA ALA A 52 8.63 19.05 11.50
C ALA A 52 8.82 20.57 11.28
N PRO A 53 7.82 21.27 10.70
CA PRO A 53 7.83 22.72 10.67
C PRO A 53 7.92 23.31 12.09
N LYS A 54 8.69 24.38 12.24
CA LYS A 54 8.91 25.03 13.55
C LYS A 54 7.71 25.87 13.99
N GLU A 55 6.97 26.43 13.05
CA GLU A 55 5.80 27.27 13.28
C GLU A 55 4.65 26.78 12.41
N MET A 56 3.46 26.71 13.01
CA MET A 56 2.23 26.36 12.33
C MET A 56 1.34 27.59 12.24
N ASN A 57 0.66 27.79 11.12
CA ASN A 57 -0.35 28.83 10.99
C ASN A 57 -1.64 28.37 11.68
N GLU A 58 -1.92 28.88 12.87
CA GLU A 58 -3.12 28.53 13.67
C GLU A 58 -4.43 28.88 12.95
N SER A 59 -4.40 29.80 11.97
CA SER A 59 -5.59 30.14 11.17
C SER A 59 -5.84 29.19 10.00
N ALA A 60 -4.94 28.23 9.73
CA ALA A 60 -5.01 27.38 8.53
C ALA A 60 -6.27 26.51 8.46
N SER A 61 -6.89 26.21 9.61
CA SER A 61 -8.09 25.38 9.70
C SER A 61 -9.40 26.19 9.78
N ASN A 62 -9.33 27.52 9.84
CA ASN A 62 -10.50 28.37 10.01
C ASN A 62 -11.24 28.57 8.67
N ASP A 63 -12.57 28.44 8.70
CA ASP A 63 -13.48 28.71 7.57
C ASP A 63 -13.08 28.00 6.26
N LEU A 64 -12.49 26.81 6.36
CA LEU A 64 -12.10 26.00 5.19
C LEU A 64 -13.34 25.63 4.36
N LEU A 65 -13.31 26.02 3.08
CA LEU A 65 -14.30 25.60 2.09
C LEU A 65 -13.96 24.24 1.46
N THR A 66 -12.71 23.79 1.58
CA THR A 66 -12.23 22.53 1.01
C THR A 66 -11.11 21.95 1.88
N THR A 67 -11.08 20.62 1.97
CA THR A 67 -9.99 19.86 2.61
C THR A 67 -9.10 19.14 1.58
N SER A 68 -9.40 19.27 0.29
CA SER A 68 -8.59 18.69 -0.79
C SER A 68 -7.29 19.46 -0.97
N LEU A 69 -6.16 18.73 -1.02
CA LEU A 69 -4.84 19.29 -1.34
C LEU A 69 -4.27 18.61 -2.60
N LYS A 70 -3.27 19.23 -3.21
CA LYS A 70 -2.76 18.86 -4.55
C LYS A 70 -2.19 17.43 -4.62
N ASN A 71 -1.60 16.94 -3.53
CA ASN A 71 -0.96 15.63 -3.45
C ASN A 71 -1.70 14.64 -2.54
N VAL A 72 -2.82 15.05 -1.92
CA VAL A 72 -3.50 14.27 -0.89
C VAL A 72 -4.99 14.07 -1.21
N THR A 73 -5.41 12.81 -1.33
CA THR A 73 -6.82 12.42 -1.30
C THR A 73 -7.19 12.00 0.12
N ARG A 74 -7.91 12.85 0.85
CA ARG A 74 -8.41 12.52 2.19
C ARG A 74 -9.76 11.79 2.11
N LEU A 75 -9.86 10.68 2.84
CA LEU A 75 -11.14 10.04 3.16
C LEU A 75 -11.55 10.53 4.55
N ASN A 76 -12.40 11.55 4.58
CA ASN A 76 -12.63 12.39 5.75
C ASN A 76 -13.65 11.78 6.74
N THR A 77 -13.30 10.66 7.35
CA THR A 77 -14.08 10.00 8.39
C THR A 77 -13.19 9.20 9.33
N ASN A 78 -13.64 9.03 10.58
CA ASN A 78 -13.02 8.12 11.55
C ASN A 78 -13.85 6.86 11.79
N ASP A 79 -15.00 6.73 11.13
CA ASP A 79 -15.85 5.54 11.21
C ASP A 79 -15.37 4.49 10.18
N PRO A 80 -14.95 3.28 10.60
CA PRO A 80 -14.56 2.21 9.70
C PRO A 80 -15.63 1.83 8.66
N LEU A 81 -16.92 1.87 9.02
CA LEU A 81 -18.00 1.55 8.08
C LEU A 81 -18.06 2.59 6.95
N GLN A 82 -18.02 3.87 7.31
CA GLN A 82 -17.99 4.96 6.34
C GLN A 82 -16.69 4.97 5.53
N MET A 83 -15.54 4.69 6.15
CA MET A 83 -14.25 4.59 5.46
C MET A 83 -14.26 3.51 4.39
N ALA A 84 -14.85 2.36 4.69
CA ALA A 84 -14.99 1.26 3.73
C ALA A 84 -15.84 1.67 2.52
N VAL A 85 -16.96 2.35 2.74
CA VAL A 85 -17.82 2.89 1.66
C VAL A 85 -17.09 3.96 0.84
N LEU A 86 -16.37 4.88 1.48
CA LEU A 86 -15.59 5.90 0.76
C LEU A 86 -14.47 5.26 -0.08
N THR A 87 -13.80 4.25 0.47
CA THR A 87 -12.76 3.50 -0.24
C THR A 87 -13.34 2.76 -1.43
N SER A 88 -14.46 2.05 -1.26
CA SER A 88 -15.10 1.31 -2.34
C SER A 88 -15.59 2.23 -3.45
N GLN A 89 -16.13 3.41 -3.14
CA GLN A 89 -16.54 4.40 -4.13
C GLN A 89 -15.37 5.03 -4.88
N THR A 90 -14.23 5.19 -4.21
CA THR A 90 -13.01 5.75 -4.83
C THR A 90 -12.38 4.78 -5.84
N ILE A 91 -12.37 3.48 -5.53
CA ILE A 91 -11.70 2.47 -6.35
C ILE A 91 -12.65 1.81 -7.36
N TRP A 92 -13.90 1.55 -6.96
CA TRP A 92 -14.94 0.95 -7.78
C TRP A 92 -16.13 1.91 -7.92
N PRO A 93 -16.07 2.85 -8.87
CA PRO A 93 -17.20 3.72 -9.19
C PRO A 93 -18.45 2.94 -9.63
N ALA A 94 -18.31 1.69 -10.11
CA ALA A 94 -19.41 0.81 -10.50
C ALA A 94 -20.36 1.42 -11.54
N THR A 95 -19.84 2.27 -12.42
CA THR A 95 -20.59 2.92 -13.49
C THR A 95 -20.78 2.03 -14.72
N HIS A 96 -19.94 1.00 -14.89
CA HIS A 96 -19.99 -0.01 -15.94
C HIS A 96 -19.33 -1.30 -15.44
N LYS A 97 -19.46 -2.42 -16.17
CA LYS A 97 -19.01 -3.73 -15.67
C LYS A 97 -17.51 -3.77 -15.37
N GLU A 98 -16.72 -3.05 -16.14
CA GLU A 98 -15.27 -3.04 -16.08
C GLU A 98 -14.72 -2.35 -14.82
N ASN A 99 -15.55 -1.55 -14.13
CA ASN A 99 -15.20 -0.92 -12.85
C ASN A 99 -16.13 -1.33 -11.69
N GLN A 100 -16.79 -2.47 -11.84
CA GLN A 100 -17.46 -3.18 -10.74
C GLN A 100 -16.49 -4.18 -10.09
N PRO A 101 -16.62 -4.43 -8.77
CA PRO A 101 -15.83 -5.46 -8.12
C PRO A 101 -16.28 -6.86 -8.55
N GLY A 102 -15.38 -7.84 -8.45
CA GLY A 102 -15.77 -9.24 -8.62
C GLY A 102 -16.62 -9.72 -7.44
N ALA A 103 -16.14 -9.55 -6.22
CA ALA A 103 -16.90 -9.88 -5.01
C ALA A 103 -16.58 -8.94 -3.85
N ILE A 104 -17.47 -8.90 -2.86
CA ILE A 104 -17.33 -8.07 -1.66
C ILE A 104 -16.96 -8.95 -0.48
N ILE A 105 -16.01 -8.49 0.34
CA ILE A 105 -15.60 -9.15 1.57
C ILE A 105 -16.30 -8.45 2.74
N LEU A 106 -17.09 -9.18 3.53
CA LEU A 106 -17.77 -8.68 4.71
C LEU A 106 -17.08 -9.16 5.98
N VAL A 107 -16.65 -8.21 6.81
CA VAL A 107 -15.89 -8.47 8.04
C VAL A 107 -16.62 -7.87 9.24
N PRO A 108 -16.70 -8.57 10.39
CA PRO A 108 -17.15 -7.96 11.64
C PRO A 108 -16.25 -6.79 12.04
N VAL A 109 -16.84 -5.60 12.24
CA VAL A 109 -16.07 -4.36 12.49
C VAL A 109 -15.16 -4.41 13.73
N ASN A 110 -15.52 -5.22 14.73
CA ASN A 110 -14.79 -5.33 15.99
C ASN A 110 -13.75 -6.46 16.01
N GLU A 111 -13.51 -7.15 14.89
CA GLU A 111 -12.61 -8.30 14.78
C GLU A 111 -11.41 -7.96 13.87
N TRP A 112 -10.49 -7.12 14.37
CA TRP A 112 -9.41 -6.57 13.56
C TRP A 112 -8.48 -7.65 12.98
N GLN A 113 -8.30 -8.77 13.70
CA GLN A 113 -7.46 -9.89 13.24
C GLN A 113 -8.07 -10.55 12.00
N LEU A 114 -9.39 -10.78 12.01
CA LEU A 114 -10.13 -11.31 10.87
C LEU A 114 -10.07 -10.31 9.72
N GLY A 115 -10.33 -9.02 9.99
CA GLY A 115 -10.29 -7.98 8.96
C GLY A 115 -8.95 -7.85 8.27
N THR A 116 -7.87 -7.86 9.06
CA THR A 116 -6.50 -7.76 8.53
C THR A 116 -6.19 -8.99 7.66
N ALA A 117 -6.38 -10.21 8.16
CA ALA A 117 -6.07 -11.42 7.40
C ALA A 117 -6.93 -11.56 6.13
N SER A 118 -8.20 -11.10 6.17
CA SER A 118 -9.11 -11.14 5.02
C SER A 118 -8.66 -10.27 3.84
N ALA A 119 -7.76 -9.30 4.07
CA ALA A 119 -7.25 -8.44 3.01
C ALA A 119 -6.51 -9.23 1.93
N ASP A 120 -5.96 -10.41 2.24
CA ASP A 120 -5.31 -11.32 1.28
C ASP A 120 -6.24 -11.72 0.11
N LEU A 121 -7.56 -11.68 0.33
CA LEU A 121 -8.57 -12.03 -0.65
C LEU A 121 -9.03 -10.82 -1.50
N ILE A 122 -8.48 -9.61 -1.30
CA ILE A 122 -8.89 -8.40 -2.05
C ILE A 122 -8.53 -8.50 -3.53
N HIS A 123 -7.27 -8.74 -3.87
CA HIS A 123 -6.81 -8.77 -5.27
C HIS A 123 -7.31 -10.02 -5.99
N HIS A 124 -6.97 -11.20 -5.48
CA HIS A 124 -7.45 -12.48 -5.99
C HIS A 124 -8.16 -13.23 -4.85
N PRO A 125 -9.33 -13.86 -5.11
CA PRO A 125 -10.07 -13.94 -6.37
C PRO A 125 -11.01 -12.75 -6.62
N ASN A 126 -11.18 -11.86 -5.64
CA ASN A 126 -12.36 -11.01 -5.57
C ASN A 126 -12.25 -9.76 -6.43
N ASN A 127 -11.07 -9.17 -6.54
CA ASN A 127 -10.88 -7.79 -7.01
C ASN A 127 -12.01 -6.87 -6.48
N GLY A 128 -12.09 -6.74 -5.16
CA GLY A 128 -13.20 -6.02 -4.53
C GLY A 128 -12.94 -5.56 -3.10
N PRO A 129 -13.83 -4.72 -2.56
CA PRO A 129 -13.62 -4.04 -1.30
C PRO A 129 -13.88 -4.95 -0.08
N ILE A 130 -13.27 -4.57 1.04
CA ILE A 130 -13.77 -4.94 2.36
C ILE A 130 -14.85 -3.94 2.75
N LEU A 131 -16.02 -4.44 3.16
CA LEU A 131 -17.04 -3.68 3.87
C LEU A 131 -17.27 -4.32 5.24
N PHE A 132 -17.88 -3.57 6.16
CA PHE A 132 -18.08 -4.03 7.53
C PHE A 132 -19.52 -4.39 7.84
N ILE A 133 -19.64 -5.40 8.70
CA ILE A 133 -20.88 -5.82 9.35
C ILE A 133 -20.79 -5.62 10.86
N GLU A 134 -21.94 -5.46 11.49
CA GLU A 134 -22.07 -5.49 12.95
C GLU A 134 -22.44 -6.90 13.40
N LYS A 135 -22.33 -7.17 14.70
CA LYS A 135 -22.53 -8.51 15.28
C LYS A 135 -23.86 -9.17 14.88
N GLU A 136 -24.93 -8.38 14.75
CA GLU A 136 -26.29 -8.90 14.58
C GLU A 136 -26.96 -8.50 13.25
N LYS A 137 -26.35 -7.57 12.50
CA LYS A 137 -26.94 -7.03 11.27
C LYS A 137 -25.89 -6.57 10.27
N VAL A 138 -26.30 -6.49 9.01
CA VAL A 138 -25.58 -5.73 8.00
C VAL A 138 -26.07 -4.28 8.10
N PRO A 139 -25.19 -3.29 8.37
CA PRO A 139 -25.58 -1.89 8.41
C PRO A 139 -26.25 -1.46 7.10
N GLU A 140 -27.23 -0.56 7.17
CA GLU A 140 -27.97 -0.09 5.98
C GLU A 140 -27.03 0.50 4.93
N MET A 141 -26.01 1.28 5.34
CA MET A 141 -25.02 1.82 4.41
C MET A 141 -24.21 0.73 3.71
N THR A 142 -23.92 -0.38 4.41
CA THR A 142 -23.23 -1.53 3.83
C THR A 142 -24.13 -2.22 2.80
N LEU A 143 -25.41 -2.43 3.11
CA LEU A 143 -26.38 -3.01 2.15
C LEU A 143 -26.55 -2.13 0.90
N GLN A 144 -26.67 -0.82 1.09
CA GLN A 144 -26.77 0.14 -0.02
C GLN A 144 -25.52 0.13 -0.89
N GLU A 145 -24.34 0.06 -0.27
CA GLU A 145 -23.08 0.02 -1.00
C GLU A 145 -22.89 -1.32 -1.74
N ILE A 146 -23.27 -2.46 -1.15
CA ILE A 146 -23.29 -3.76 -1.85
C ILE A 146 -24.16 -3.67 -3.11
N LYS A 147 -25.37 -3.11 -2.98
CA LYS A 147 -26.30 -2.94 -4.09
C LYS A 147 -25.75 -1.99 -5.17
N ARG A 148 -25.11 -0.89 -4.78
CA ARG A 148 -24.48 0.07 -5.69
C ARG A 148 -23.32 -0.57 -6.45
N LEU A 149 -22.47 -1.31 -5.75
CA LEU A 149 -21.31 -2.01 -6.32
C LEU A 149 -21.72 -3.11 -7.29
N ASN A 150 -22.83 -3.80 -7.03
CA ASN A 150 -23.39 -4.86 -7.87
C ASN A 150 -22.31 -5.88 -8.31
N PRO A 151 -21.73 -6.63 -7.35
CA PRO A 151 -20.57 -7.50 -7.59
C PRO A 151 -20.84 -8.55 -8.67
N LEU A 152 -19.87 -8.73 -9.57
CA LEU A 152 -20.00 -9.61 -10.74
C LEU A 152 -20.02 -11.11 -10.42
N GLY A 153 -19.49 -11.49 -9.27
CA GLY A 153 -19.16 -12.86 -8.89
C GLY A 153 -17.71 -13.22 -9.24
N THR A 154 -17.04 -13.98 -8.37
CA THR A 154 -15.76 -14.64 -8.70
C THR A 154 -15.97 -15.79 -9.69
N LYS A 155 -14.91 -16.54 -10.01
CA LYS A 155 -14.97 -17.67 -10.96
C LYS A 155 -16.01 -18.73 -10.61
N ASP A 156 -16.27 -18.97 -9.33
CA ASP A 156 -17.30 -19.91 -8.88
C ASP A 156 -18.69 -19.24 -8.74
N GLY A 157 -18.80 -17.94 -9.01
CA GLY A 157 -20.01 -17.13 -8.91
C GLY A 157 -20.23 -16.49 -7.55
N THR A 158 -19.33 -16.67 -6.58
CA THR A 158 -19.43 -16.03 -5.25
C THR A 158 -19.41 -14.51 -5.39
N GLN A 159 -20.44 -13.84 -4.91
CA GLN A 159 -20.57 -12.39 -4.95
C GLN A 159 -20.21 -11.73 -3.62
N ILE A 160 -20.41 -12.45 -2.52
CA ILE A 160 -20.12 -11.96 -1.17
C ILE A 160 -19.39 -13.06 -0.41
N MET A 161 -18.22 -12.71 0.15
CA MET A 161 -17.52 -13.54 1.12
C MET A 161 -17.75 -12.99 2.52
N VAL A 162 -18.27 -13.82 3.42
CA VAL A 162 -18.53 -13.44 4.81
C VAL A 162 -17.48 -14.05 5.72
N MET A 163 -16.86 -13.22 6.54
CA MET A 163 -15.77 -13.61 7.43
C MET A 163 -16.28 -13.76 8.86
N GLY A 164 -15.86 -14.82 9.55
CA GLY A 164 -16.26 -15.07 10.93
C GLY A 164 -17.50 -15.94 11.07
N ASP A 165 -17.77 -16.39 12.30
CA ASP A 165 -19.03 -17.04 12.67
C ASP A 165 -20.13 -15.99 12.88
N VAL A 166 -20.86 -15.67 11.82
CA VAL A 166 -21.96 -14.70 11.86
C VAL A 166 -23.32 -15.37 12.08
N GLY A 167 -24.25 -14.63 12.69
CA GLY A 167 -25.61 -15.11 12.92
C GLY A 167 -26.42 -15.33 11.63
N ALA A 168 -27.38 -16.25 11.67
CA ALA A 168 -28.25 -16.54 10.53
C ALA A 168 -29.05 -15.32 10.03
N SER A 169 -29.32 -14.34 10.90
CA SER A 169 -29.98 -13.07 10.53
C SER A 169 -29.17 -12.27 9.50
N ILE A 170 -27.83 -12.31 9.58
CA ILE A 170 -26.94 -11.63 8.63
C ILE A 170 -26.99 -12.35 7.29
N LEU A 171 -26.94 -13.69 7.28
CA LEU A 171 -27.01 -14.47 6.05
C LEU A 171 -28.36 -14.31 5.34
N GLU A 172 -29.46 -14.23 6.09
CA GLU A 172 -30.80 -13.98 5.54
C GLU A 172 -30.90 -12.60 4.86
N GLN A 173 -30.23 -11.57 5.40
CA GLN A 173 -30.15 -10.25 4.77
C GLN A 173 -29.38 -10.27 3.43
N LEU A 174 -28.57 -11.30 3.18
CA LEU A 174 -27.71 -11.44 2.00
C LEU A 174 -28.21 -12.50 1.01
N LYS A 175 -29.41 -13.07 1.21
CA LYS A 175 -29.94 -14.21 0.44
C LYS A 175 -30.09 -13.99 -1.06
N GLU A 176 -30.11 -12.74 -1.51
CA GLU A 176 -30.17 -12.38 -2.94
C GLU A 176 -28.82 -12.57 -3.66
N TYR A 177 -27.74 -12.75 -2.90
CA TYR A 177 -26.39 -12.93 -3.41
C TYR A 177 -25.91 -14.36 -3.21
N LYS A 178 -25.00 -14.80 -4.07
CA LYS A 178 -24.24 -16.03 -3.81
C LYS A 178 -23.18 -15.77 -2.74
N VAL A 179 -23.43 -16.27 -1.54
CA VAL A 179 -22.56 -16.11 -0.37
C VAL A 179 -21.64 -17.31 -0.17
N LYS A 180 -20.37 -17.04 0.14
CA LYS A 180 -19.42 -18.01 0.70
C LYS A 180 -18.98 -17.50 2.08
N GLN A 181 -18.84 -18.39 3.07
CA GLN A 181 -18.44 -18.00 4.42
C GLN A 181 -17.18 -18.74 4.86
N ILE A 182 -16.23 -18.02 5.45
CA ILE A 182 -15.14 -18.61 6.25
C ILE A 182 -15.56 -18.50 7.71
N LYS A 183 -16.10 -19.61 8.24
CA LYS A 183 -16.76 -19.68 9.55
C LYS A 183 -15.77 -20.03 10.67
N GLU A 184 -14.87 -19.11 10.99
CA GLU A 184 -13.88 -19.27 12.07
C GLU A 184 -13.66 -17.92 12.79
N THR A 185 -13.46 -17.95 14.10
CA THR A 185 -13.26 -16.78 14.95
C THR A 185 -11.90 -16.74 15.64
N ASP A 186 -11.23 -17.88 15.81
CA ASP A 186 -9.85 -17.90 16.32
C ASP A 186 -8.90 -17.26 15.29
N PRO A 187 -8.13 -16.21 15.65
CA PRO A 187 -7.29 -15.49 14.70
C PRO A 187 -6.33 -16.37 13.90
N ALA A 188 -5.63 -17.30 14.56
CA ALA A 188 -4.62 -18.13 13.91
C ALA A 188 -5.25 -19.17 12.98
N THR A 189 -6.36 -19.77 13.40
CA THR A 189 -7.11 -20.73 12.59
C THR A 189 -7.76 -20.03 11.40
N PHE A 190 -8.36 -18.86 11.60
CA PHE A 190 -8.94 -18.05 10.54
C PHE A 190 -7.88 -17.66 9.49
N ALA A 191 -6.71 -17.18 9.91
CA ALA A 191 -5.62 -16.82 9.01
C ALA A 191 -5.11 -18.01 8.19
N LYS A 192 -5.00 -19.20 8.79
CA LYS A 192 -4.71 -20.46 8.07
C LYS A 192 -5.78 -20.76 7.03
N ASP A 193 -7.05 -20.59 7.37
CA ASP A 193 -8.16 -20.89 6.47
C ASP A 193 -8.24 -19.89 5.30
N VAL A 194 -7.84 -18.63 5.51
CA VAL A 194 -7.65 -17.64 4.44
C VAL A 194 -6.50 -18.05 3.50
N ASP A 195 -5.32 -18.42 4.04
CA ASP A 195 -4.18 -18.92 3.24
C ASP A 195 -4.58 -20.15 2.41
N LYS A 196 -5.35 -21.06 3.01
CA LYS A 196 -5.90 -22.22 2.32
C LYS A 196 -6.89 -21.84 1.22
N GLU A 197 -7.80 -20.92 1.49
CA GLU A 197 -8.78 -20.44 0.51
C GLU A 197 -8.07 -19.81 -0.69
N TYR A 198 -7.07 -18.94 -0.45
CA TYR A 198 -6.24 -18.37 -1.50
C TYR A 198 -5.54 -19.45 -2.34
N ALA A 199 -4.94 -20.45 -1.69
CA ALA A 199 -4.26 -21.55 -2.37
C ALA A 199 -5.21 -22.44 -3.17
N ASP A 200 -6.42 -22.71 -2.68
CA ASP A 200 -7.43 -23.50 -3.39
C ASP A 200 -7.88 -22.80 -4.69
N ILE A 201 -7.95 -21.47 -4.66
CA ILE A 201 -8.32 -20.63 -5.81
C ILE A 201 -7.18 -20.54 -6.84
N THR A 202 -5.97 -20.29 -6.37
CA THR A 202 -4.80 -20.03 -7.23
C THR A 202 -4.04 -21.29 -7.63
N GLY A 203 -4.30 -22.41 -6.95
CA GLY A 203 -3.73 -23.72 -7.21
C GLY A 203 -2.43 -24.02 -6.45
N SER A 204 -1.91 -23.09 -5.65
CA SER A 204 -0.70 -23.31 -4.85
C SER A 204 -0.57 -22.34 -3.69
N TYR A 205 0.08 -22.78 -2.62
CA TYR A 205 0.48 -21.91 -1.51
C TYR A 205 1.66 -21.01 -1.94
N PRO A 206 1.57 -19.69 -1.73
CA PRO A 206 2.71 -18.77 -1.88
C PRO A 206 3.86 -19.20 -0.97
N ASN A 207 5.11 -19.21 -1.46
CA ASN A 207 6.25 -19.65 -0.63
C ASN A 207 6.58 -18.66 0.50
N SER A 208 6.32 -17.38 0.30
CA SER A 208 6.58 -16.33 1.29
C SER A 208 5.35 -16.11 2.17
N VAL A 209 5.58 -15.76 3.44
CA VAL A 209 4.53 -15.56 4.47
C VAL A 209 4.93 -14.40 5.37
N ILE A 210 3.95 -13.57 5.73
CA ILE A 210 4.10 -12.56 6.77
C ILE A 210 3.64 -13.15 8.11
N ILE A 211 4.41 -12.94 9.17
CA ILE A 211 4.04 -13.24 10.55
C ILE A 211 3.83 -11.94 11.30
N GLY A 212 2.63 -11.75 11.84
CA GLY A 212 2.29 -10.66 12.76
C GLY A 212 1.83 -11.18 14.10
N SER A 213 1.83 -10.33 15.13
CA SER A 213 1.22 -10.67 16.41
C SER A 213 -0.30 -10.50 16.34
N SER A 214 -1.06 -11.44 16.93
CA SER A 214 -2.52 -11.33 17.12
C SER A 214 -2.93 -10.64 18.42
N GLU A 215 -1.97 -10.33 19.29
CA GLU A 215 -2.20 -9.64 20.57
C GLU A 215 -2.36 -8.13 20.36
N GLU A 216 -3.10 -7.46 21.24
CA GLU A 216 -3.42 -6.04 21.09
C GLU A 216 -2.15 -5.16 21.15
N GLU A 217 -1.17 -5.51 21.98
CA GLU A 217 0.14 -4.83 22.04
C GLU A 217 0.89 -4.90 20.71
N GLY A 218 0.63 -5.94 19.92
CA GLY A 218 1.21 -6.16 18.61
C GLY A 218 0.42 -5.56 17.45
N ARG A 219 -0.84 -5.17 17.67
CA ARG A 219 -1.79 -4.75 16.61
C ARG A 219 -1.19 -3.74 15.66
N LEU A 220 -0.66 -2.62 16.17
CA LEU A 220 -0.08 -1.56 15.34
C LEU A 220 1.20 -1.99 14.60
N TYR A 221 1.94 -2.97 15.09
CA TYR A 221 3.10 -3.52 14.37
C TYR A 221 2.67 -4.46 13.24
N THR A 222 1.53 -5.13 13.42
CA THR A 222 0.93 -6.03 12.43
C THR A 222 0.14 -5.27 11.35
N THR A 223 -0.49 -4.14 11.69
CA THR A 223 -1.34 -3.34 10.78
C THR A 223 -0.72 -3.11 9.39
N PRO A 224 0.58 -2.77 9.25
CA PRO A 224 1.19 -2.56 7.93
C PRO A 224 1.15 -3.76 6.98
N ALA A 225 0.98 -4.99 7.48
CA ALA A 225 0.80 -6.19 6.66
C ALA A 225 -0.40 -6.07 5.72
N VAL A 226 -1.49 -5.42 6.17
CA VAL A 226 -2.78 -5.39 5.48
C VAL A 226 -2.68 -4.86 4.06
N ASN A 227 -1.81 -3.86 3.84
CA ASN A 227 -1.59 -3.26 2.53
C ASN A 227 -0.76 -4.17 1.61
N TRP A 228 0.19 -4.93 2.15
CA TRP A 228 0.97 -5.84 1.31
C TRP A 228 0.09 -6.99 0.83
N ILE A 229 -0.60 -7.65 1.76
CA ILE A 229 -1.42 -8.84 1.43
C ILE A 229 -2.63 -8.47 0.57
N SER A 230 -3.14 -7.24 0.64
CA SER A 230 -4.18 -6.80 -0.30
C SER A 230 -3.71 -6.68 -1.74
N HIS A 231 -2.39 -6.55 -1.95
CA HIS A 231 -1.78 -6.36 -3.25
C HIS A 231 -1.11 -7.65 -3.79
N MET A 232 -0.45 -8.39 -2.90
CA MET A 232 0.52 -9.43 -3.20
C MET A 232 0.06 -10.78 -2.62
N PRO A 233 0.52 -11.91 -3.16
CA PRO A 233 -0.06 -13.22 -2.86
C PRO A 233 0.27 -13.74 -1.46
N GLU A 234 1.25 -13.17 -0.75
CA GLU A 234 1.67 -13.70 0.55
C GLU A 234 0.61 -13.51 1.64
N PRO A 235 0.26 -14.56 2.41
CA PRO A 235 -0.70 -14.42 3.49
C PRO A 235 -0.07 -13.77 4.73
N LEU A 236 -0.94 -13.26 5.60
CA LEU A 236 -0.61 -12.98 7.00
C LEU A 236 -1.02 -14.17 7.87
N LEU A 237 -0.09 -14.72 8.64
CA LEU A 237 -0.36 -15.65 9.74
C LEU A 237 -0.02 -15.00 11.08
N TYR A 238 -0.64 -15.51 12.14
CA TYR A 238 -0.51 -14.93 13.48
C TYR A 238 0.39 -15.72 14.42
N THR A 239 1.04 -15.01 15.32
CA THR A 239 1.70 -15.55 16.51
C THR A 239 1.27 -14.78 17.75
N GLU A 240 1.49 -15.37 18.92
CA GLU A 240 1.53 -14.63 20.18
C GLU A 240 2.99 -14.26 20.48
N LYS A 241 3.24 -13.38 21.46
CA LYS A 241 4.58 -12.91 21.81
C LYS A 241 5.56 -14.04 22.10
N GLU A 242 5.10 -15.07 22.82
CA GLU A 242 5.95 -16.16 23.30
C GLU A 242 5.59 -17.54 22.74
N LYS A 243 4.67 -17.60 21.76
CA LYS A 243 4.14 -18.87 21.26
C LYS A 243 3.75 -18.79 19.79
N VAL A 244 4.08 -19.84 19.04
CA VAL A 244 3.50 -20.09 17.70
C VAL A 244 2.24 -20.95 17.84
N PRO A 245 1.05 -20.46 17.47
CA PRO A 245 -0.16 -21.26 17.46
C PRO A 245 -0.05 -22.50 16.54
N GLY A 246 -0.77 -23.57 16.89
CA GLY A 246 -0.79 -24.81 16.09
C GLY A 246 -1.26 -24.59 14.66
N ALA A 247 -2.28 -23.74 14.46
CA ALA A 247 -2.78 -23.40 13.13
C ALA A 247 -1.73 -22.72 12.25
N THR A 248 -0.92 -21.82 12.80
CA THR A 248 0.21 -21.19 12.10
C THR A 248 1.27 -22.22 11.70
N ILE A 249 1.56 -23.19 12.58
CA ILE A 249 2.46 -24.30 12.26
C ILE A 249 1.90 -25.15 11.11
N GLU A 250 0.60 -25.47 11.12
CA GLU A 250 -0.06 -26.22 10.06
C GLU A 250 0.02 -25.51 8.71
N ALA A 251 -0.28 -24.20 8.68
CA ALA A 251 -0.18 -23.38 7.48
C ALA A 251 1.27 -23.32 6.92
N LEU A 252 2.27 -23.17 7.78
CA LEU A 252 3.68 -23.15 7.38
C LEU A 252 4.12 -24.49 6.78
N LYS A 253 3.66 -25.62 7.33
CA LYS A 253 3.97 -26.96 6.81
C LYS A 253 3.47 -27.20 5.38
N MET A 254 2.46 -26.47 4.93
CA MET A 254 1.98 -26.56 3.53
C MET A 254 3.07 -26.16 2.53
N ARG A 255 4.07 -25.39 2.97
CA ARG A 255 5.25 -24.98 2.18
C ARG A 255 6.43 -25.96 2.28
N LYS A 256 6.23 -27.13 2.89
CA LYS A 256 7.21 -28.25 2.96
C LYS A 256 8.60 -27.80 3.44
N ASP A 257 8.63 -27.04 4.53
CA ASP A 257 9.83 -26.49 5.17
C ASP A 257 10.66 -25.54 4.29
N LYS A 258 10.04 -24.96 3.25
CA LYS A 258 10.65 -24.01 2.31
C LYS A 258 10.03 -22.62 2.38
N ALA A 259 9.37 -22.29 3.49
CA ALA A 259 8.76 -20.97 3.64
C ALA A 259 9.84 -19.87 3.70
N ASN A 260 9.56 -18.72 3.09
CA ASN A 260 10.26 -17.47 3.40
C ASN A 260 9.40 -16.70 4.39
N ILE A 261 9.81 -16.66 5.65
CA ILE A 261 9.00 -16.17 6.77
C ILE A 261 9.46 -14.75 7.11
N TYR A 262 8.57 -13.77 7.00
CA TYR A 262 8.84 -12.37 7.31
C TYR A 262 8.13 -11.96 8.58
N VAL A 263 8.87 -11.78 9.68
CA VAL A 263 8.30 -11.42 10.99
C VAL A 263 8.23 -9.90 11.10
N LEU A 264 7.03 -9.36 11.30
CA LEU A 264 6.82 -7.92 11.52
C LEU A 264 6.85 -7.58 13.01
N GLY A 265 7.71 -6.65 13.38
CA GLY A 265 7.80 -6.11 14.73
C GLY A 265 9.06 -6.50 15.50
N PRO A 266 9.40 -5.73 16.54
CA PRO A 266 10.57 -5.97 17.38
C PRO A 266 10.36 -7.17 18.32
N GLU A 267 11.43 -7.61 18.96
CA GLU A 267 11.43 -8.78 19.86
C GLU A 267 10.47 -8.65 21.05
N LYS A 268 10.15 -7.43 21.47
CA LYS A 268 9.17 -7.18 22.53
C LYS A 268 7.74 -7.56 22.14
N ILE A 269 7.46 -7.66 20.84
CA ILE A 269 6.15 -8.03 20.26
C ILE A 269 6.14 -9.49 19.81
N ILE A 270 7.22 -9.98 19.20
CA ILE A 270 7.38 -11.38 18.81
C ILE A 270 8.78 -11.83 19.21
N SER A 271 8.89 -12.67 20.24
CA SER A 271 10.17 -12.97 20.89
C SER A 271 11.14 -13.74 20.00
N LYS A 272 12.44 -13.74 20.37
CA LYS A 272 13.44 -14.59 19.71
C LYS A 272 13.12 -16.08 19.81
N ALA A 273 12.41 -16.50 20.86
CA ALA A 273 12.02 -17.90 21.01
C ALA A 273 11.00 -18.30 19.94
N VAL A 274 10.01 -17.44 19.67
CA VAL A 274 9.06 -17.60 18.56
C VAL A 274 9.79 -17.61 17.22
N GLU A 275 10.72 -16.68 16.99
CA GLU A 275 11.52 -16.65 15.75
C GLU A 275 12.30 -17.96 15.53
N LYS A 276 12.92 -18.48 16.60
CA LYS A 276 13.62 -19.76 16.57
C LYS A 276 12.68 -20.93 16.29
N GLU A 277 11.46 -20.90 16.81
CA GLU A 277 10.46 -21.92 16.51
C GLU A 277 10.03 -21.88 15.04
N LEU A 278 9.74 -20.69 14.50
CA LEU A 278 9.38 -20.47 13.10
C LEU A 278 10.50 -20.95 12.14
N SER A 279 11.77 -20.80 12.52
CA SER A 279 12.92 -21.22 11.71
C SER A 279 12.98 -22.72 11.40
N LYS A 280 12.19 -23.54 12.10
CA LYS A 280 12.06 -24.97 11.79
C LYS A 280 11.30 -25.22 10.48
N TYR A 281 10.53 -24.25 10.01
CA TYR A 281 9.64 -24.38 8.84
C TYR A 281 10.09 -23.53 7.64
N GLY A 282 11.20 -22.82 7.75
CA GLY A 282 11.67 -21.95 6.68
C GLY A 282 12.73 -20.93 7.11
N LYS A 283 13.13 -20.09 6.16
CA LYS A 283 14.07 -18.99 6.42
C LYS A 283 13.31 -17.82 7.04
N VAL A 284 13.70 -17.41 8.25
CA VAL A 284 13.09 -16.25 8.93
C VAL A 284 13.89 -14.98 8.66
N THR A 285 13.19 -13.89 8.35
CA THR A 285 13.74 -12.54 8.23
C THR A 285 12.84 -11.59 9.03
N ARG A 286 13.41 -10.90 10.01
CA ARG A 286 12.67 -9.91 10.80
C ARG A 286 12.72 -8.53 10.14
N ILE A 287 11.57 -7.85 10.13
CA ILE A 287 11.41 -6.47 9.73
C ILE A 287 10.87 -5.74 10.96
N SER A 288 11.66 -4.83 11.53
CA SER A 288 11.33 -4.23 12.83
C SER A 288 11.76 -2.77 12.93
N GLY A 289 10.91 -1.96 13.54
CA GLY A 289 11.25 -0.67 14.16
C GLY A 289 10.97 -0.70 15.67
N GLU A 290 11.50 0.26 16.44
CA GLU A 290 11.28 0.30 17.90
C GLU A 290 9.86 0.74 18.25
N THR A 291 9.27 1.58 17.39
CA THR A 291 7.88 2.06 17.48
C THR A 291 7.03 1.51 16.32
N PRO A 292 5.69 1.51 16.42
CA PRO A 292 4.84 1.08 15.31
C PRO A 292 5.05 1.93 14.05
N THR A 293 5.28 3.24 14.20
CA THR A 293 5.58 4.13 13.09
C THR A 293 6.89 3.75 12.41
N GLU A 294 7.98 3.57 13.17
CA GLU A 294 9.25 3.10 12.61
C GLU A 294 9.11 1.73 11.93
N ASN A 295 8.30 0.84 12.50
CA ASN A 295 8.03 -0.47 11.92
C ASN A 295 7.32 -0.36 10.56
N SER A 296 6.31 0.50 10.45
CA SER A 296 5.62 0.77 9.18
C SER A 296 6.55 1.36 8.12
N VAL A 297 7.43 2.28 8.52
CA VAL A 297 8.47 2.85 7.64
C VAL A 297 9.49 1.78 7.25
N ALA A 298 9.95 0.95 8.19
CA ALA A 298 10.87 -0.14 7.91
C ALA A 298 10.28 -1.11 6.89
N PHE A 299 8.99 -1.45 7.00
CA PHE A 299 8.33 -2.33 6.04
C PHE A 299 8.14 -1.66 4.67
N ALA A 300 7.79 -0.38 4.61
CA ALA A 300 7.69 0.37 3.35
C ALA A 300 9.04 0.44 2.60
N LYS A 301 10.17 0.50 3.33
CA LYS A 301 11.51 0.52 2.72
C LYS A 301 12.06 -0.87 2.42
N PHE A 302 11.54 -1.91 3.06
CA PHE A 302 12.08 -3.26 2.97
C PHE A 302 11.91 -3.86 1.56
N LYS A 303 12.95 -4.52 1.08
CA LYS A 303 12.93 -5.35 -0.13
C LYS A 303 13.83 -6.57 0.06
N ASP A 304 13.28 -7.75 -0.11
CA ASP A 304 14.07 -8.96 -0.29
C ASP A 304 14.36 -9.16 -1.78
N GLU A 305 15.61 -8.98 -2.18
CA GLU A 305 16.01 -9.08 -3.58
C GLU A 305 15.90 -10.50 -4.17
N LYS A 306 15.90 -11.55 -3.33
CA LYS A 306 15.82 -12.94 -3.78
C LYS A 306 14.38 -13.36 -4.02
N THR A 307 13.50 -13.06 -3.07
CA THR A 307 12.09 -13.47 -3.14
C THR A 307 11.20 -12.43 -3.80
N LYS A 308 11.72 -11.20 -3.97
CA LYS A 308 10.99 -10.00 -4.41
C LYS A 308 9.91 -9.52 -3.44
N PHE A 309 9.82 -10.10 -2.25
CA PHE A 309 8.95 -9.64 -1.17
C PHE A 309 9.34 -8.24 -0.66
N GLY A 310 8.34 -7.42 -0.31
CA GLY A 310 8.52 -6.06 0.22
C GLY A 310 8.41 -4.95 -0.83
N TRP A 311 8.06 -3.76 -0.35
CA TRP A 311 7.77 -2.56 -1.15
C TRP A 311 9.01 -1.95 -1.81
N GLY A 312 10.11 -1.82 -1.06
CA GLY A 312 11.36 -1.24 -1.55
C GLY A 312 11.31 0.25 -1.86
N PHE A 313 10.45 1.02 -1.20
CA PHE A 313 10.25 2.44 -1.47
C PHE A 313 11.43 3.25 -0.93
N THR A 314 12.42 3.42 -1.81
CA THR A 314 13.71 4.08 -1.51
C THR A 314 14.09 5.10 -2.57
N LYS A 315 13.19 5.34 -3.53
CA LYS A 315 13.34 6.29 -4.65
C LYS A 315 12.04 7.10 -4.77
N PRO A 316 12.03 8.17 -5.57
CA PRO A 316 10.80 8.93 -5.74
C PRO A 316 9.76 8.29 -6.65
N GLY A 317 8.51 8.73 -6.54
CA GLY A 317 7.41 8.33 -7.43
C GLY A 317 6.50 7.25 -6.88
N HIS A 318 5.92 7.48 -5.71
CA HIS A 318 5.17 6.47 -4.98
C HIS A 318 3.80 6.96 -4.47
N GLY A 319 2.83 6.05 -4.46
CA GLY A 319 1.61 6.19 -3.66
C GLY A 319 1.88 5.81 -2.20
N LEU A 320 1.25 6.48 -1.24
CA LEU A 320 1.27 6.09 0.17
C LEU A 320 -0.13 6.15 0.77
N SER A 321 -0.38 5.38 1.82
CA SER A 321 -1.55 5.54 2.68
C SER A 321 -1.07 5.99 4.06
N PHE A 322 -1.74 6.97 4.65
CA PHE A 322 -1.45 7.42 6.02
C PHE A 322 -2.68 7.21 6.89
N VAL A 323 -2.47 6.72 8.10
CA VAL A 323 -3.52 6.48 9.09
C VAL A 323 -3.02 6.84 10.48
N SER A 324 -3.89 7.32 11.36
CA SER A 324 -3.56 7.56 12.75
C SER A 324 -3.42 6.25 13.52
N SER A 325 -2.44 6.18 14.43
CA SER A 325 -2.31 5.07 15.37
C SER A 325 -3.51 4.92 16.32
N LYS A 326 -4.39 5.94 16.40
CA LYS A 326 -5.64 5.90 17.18
C LYS A 326 -6.76 5.12 16.48
N THR A 327 -6.70 5.01 15.15
CA THR A 327 -7.77 4.43 14.33
C THR A 327 -7.21 3.43 13.31
N PRO A 328 -6.47 2.39 13.75
CA PRO A 328 -5.80 1.45 12.84
C PRO A 328 -6.77 0.65 11.96
N ASP A 329 -8.05 0.51 12.34
CA ASP A 329 -9.06 -0.18 11.54
C ASP A 329 -9.35 0.51 10.21
N LEU A 330 -9.09 1.81 10.10
CA LEU A 330 -9.19 2.53 8.84
C LEU A 330 -8.17 2.02 7.81
N ALA A 331 -7.05 1.42 8.25
CA ALA A 331 -6.11 0.77 7.34
C ALA A 331 -6.70 -0.48 6.70
N VAL A 332 -7.51 -1.26 7.42
CA VAL A 332 -8.22 -2.42 6.87
C VAL A 332 -9.24 -1.96 5.83
N ALA A 333 -10.03 -0.94 6.18
CA ALA A 333 -11.01 -0.34 5.28
C ALA A 333 -10.35 0.22 3.99
N GLY A 334 -9.20 0.89 4.15
CA GLY A 334 -8.43 1.50 3.06
C GLY A 334 -7.45 0.56 2.35
N ALA A 335 -7.32 -0.70 2.78
CA ALA A 335 -6.38 -1.68 2.22
C ALA A 335 -6.45 -1.84 0.69
N PRO A 336 -7.64 -1.74 0.04
CA PRO A 336 -7.76 -1.73 -1.41
C PRO A 336 -6.89 -0.71 -2.17
N PHE A 337 -6.50 0.42 -1.58
CA PHE A 337 -5.59 1.38 -2.23
C PHE A 337 -4.21 0.79 -2.52
N SER A 338 -3.82 -0.27 -1.83
CA SER A 338 -2.54 -0.96 -2.10
C SER A 338 -2.62 -1.83 -3.36
N HIS A 339 -3.81 -2.27 -3.75
CA HIS A 339 -4.03 -3.02 -4.98
C HIS A 339 -4.24 -2.09 -6.18
N MET A 340 -5.17 -1.14 -6.07
CA MET A 340 -5.64 -0.30 -7.20
C MET A 340 -5.39 1.21 -7.01
N GLY A 341 -4.85 1.63 -5.87
CA GLY A 341 -4.52 3.02 -5.53
C GLY A 341 -3.03 3.30 -5.57
N LYS A 342 -2.36 3.10 -6.71
CA LYS A 342 -0.92 3.38 -6.89
C LYS A 342 0.01 2.59 -5.95
N HIS A 343 -0.36 1.36 -5.59
CA HIS A 343 0.48 0.45 -4.80
C HIS A 343 0.93 1.05 -3.47
N ALA A 344 -0.04 1.63 -2.73
CA ALA A 344 0.22 2.43 -1.54
C ALA A 344 0.41 1.58 -0.26
N PRO A 345 1.63 1.43 0.30
CA PRO A 345 1.83 0.93 1.65
C PRO A 345 1.22 1.89 2.67
N VAL A 346 0.80 1.35 3.82
CA VAL A 346 0.40 2.18 4.96
C VAL A 346 1.59 2.59 5.82
N VAL A 347 1.66 3.86 6.14
CA VAL A 347 2.58 4.46 7.11
C VAL A 347 1.76 5.01 8.26
N LEU A 348 2.10 4.60 9.49
CA LEU A 348 1.38 5.02 10.69
C LEU A 348 1.83 6.40 11.14
N LEU A 349 0.87 7.29 11.37
CA LEU A 349 1.06 8.57 12.03
C LEU A 349 0.83 8.41 13.54
N GLU A 350 1.80 8.84 14.34
CA GLU A 350 1.72 8.78 15.80
C GLU A 350 0.63 9.75 16.28
N GLU A 351 -0.50 9.18 16.72
CA GLU A 351 -1.72 9.93 17.06
C GLU A 351 -2.12 10.96 16.01
N GLY A 352 -1.91 10.62 14.73
CA GLY A 352 -2.23 11.48 13.59
C GLY A 352 -1.22 12.56 13.28
N LYS A 353 0.00 12.48 13.83
CA LYS A 353 1.12 13.36 13.52
C LYS A 353 2.26 12.58 12.86
N ALA A 354 2.94 13.22 11.91
CA ALA A 354 4.17 12.68 11.34
C ALA A 354 5.31 12.82 12.36
N SER A 355 5.96 11.71 12.69
CA SER A 355 7.16 11.68 13.52
C SER A 355 8.42 11.79 12.67
N GLN A 356 9.59 11.95 13.31
CA GLN A 356 10.88 12.09 12.62
C GLN A 356 11.16 10.96 11.60
N PRO A 357 10.93 9.67 11.92
CA PRO A 357 11.06 8.58 10.94
C PRO A 357 10.19 8.74 9.68
N VAL A 358 9.00 9.35 9.81
CA VAL A 358 8.12 9.62 8.66
C VAL A 358 8.68 10.76 7.81
N TYR A 359 9.18 11.83 8.43
CA TYR A 359 9.83 12.92 7.70
C TYR A 359 11.06 12.43 6.94
N ASP A 360 11.94 11.66 7.59
CA ASP A 360 13.13 11.08 6.96
C ASP A 360 12.76 10.14 5.81
N PHE A 361 11.70 9.36 5.97
CA PHE A 361 11.18 8.49 4.91
C PHE A 361 10.69 9.31 3.71
N LEU A 362 9.83 10.31 3.94
CA LEU A 362 9.29 11.16 2.89
C LEU A 362 10.39 11.90 2.12
N ALA A 363 11.40 12.43 2.81
CA ALA A 363 12.55 13.05 2.14
C ALA A 363 13.34 12.05 1.29
N SER A 364 13.46 10.79 1.72
CA SER A 364 14.16 9.75 0.94
C SER A 364 13.45 9.37 -0.36
N ILE A 365 12.14 9.65 -0.46
CA ILE A 365 11.33 9.39 -1.65
C ILE A 365 10.82 10.70 -2.31
N GLN A 366 11.35 11.87 -1.93
CA GLN A 366 10.85 13.14 -2.46
C GLN A 366 11.22 13.28 -3.94
N PRO A 367 10.25 13.56 -4.84
CA PRO A 367 10.54 13.71 -6.25
C PRO A 367 11.29 14.99 -6.55
N LYS A 368 12.20 14.92 -7.52
CA LYS A 368 13.03 16.05 -7.94
C LYS A 368 13.00 16.22 -9.46
N PHE A 369 13.01 17.46 -9.93
CA PHE A 369 13.17 17.79 -11.35
C PHE A 369 14.41 18.67 -11.59
N LYS A 370 14.96 18.60 -12.80
CA LYS A 370 16.05 19.46 -13.26
C LYS A 370 15.52 20.62 -14.09
N ASP A 371 14.90 20.30 -15.21
CA ASP A 371 14.50 21.27 -16.24
C ASP A 371 12.97 21.38 -16.36
N ASP A 372 12.26 20.25 -16.31
CA ASP A 372 10.83 20.17 -16.56
C ASP A 372 10.09 19.46 -15.40
N PRO A 373 9.28 20.20 -14.61
CA PRO A 373 8.54 19.65 -13.48
C PRO A 373 7.31 18.85 -13.92
N THR A 374 6.97 18.82 -15.22
CA THR A 374 5.80 18.12 -15.78
C THR A 374 6.04 16.64 -16.09
N LEU A 375 7.31 16.21 -16.08
CA LEU A 375 7.70 14.84 -16.41
C LEU A 375 7.67 13.89 -15.19
N GLY A 376 7.57 14.44 -13.99
CA GLY A 376 7.58 13.68 -12.75
C GLY A 376 8.94 13.00 -12.49
N PRO A 377 8.98 11.94 -11.67
CA PRO A 377 7.82 11.25 -11.07
C PRO A 377 7.09 12.09 -10.01
N TYR A 378 5.90 11.66 -9.58
CA TYR A 378 5.11 12.33 -8.55
C TYR A 378 4.75 11.38 -7.42
N ASN A 379 4.72 11.89 -6.20
CA ASN A 379 4.12 11.18 -5.09
C ASN A 379 2.65 11.56 -4.93
N HIS A 380 1.89 10.69 -4.28
CA HIS A 380 0.52 10.97 -3.89
C HIS A 380 0.20 10.19 -2.61
N CYS A 381 -0.69 10.68 -1.76
CA CYS A 381 -1.15 9.87 -0.65
C CYS A 381 -2.67 9.85 -0.47
N PHE A 382 -3.14 8.73 0.06
CA PHE A 382 -4.47 8.57 0.63
C PHE A 382 -4.38 8.81 2.13
N LEU A 383 -5.11 9.82 2.62
CA LEU A 383 -5.17 10.12 4.04
C LEU A 383 -6.43 9.50 4.64
N LEU A 384 -6.25 8.42 5.38
CA LEU A 384 -7.31 7.62 5.98
C LEU A 384 -7.62 8.17 7.38
N GLY A 385 -8.54 9.14 7.44
CA GLY A 385 -8.96 9.75 8.70
C GLY A 385 -9.62 11.10 8.53
N GLY A 386 -10.52 11.42 9.45
CA GLY A 386 -11.13 12.74 9.62
C GLY A 386 -10.16 13.78 10.21
N THR A 387 -10.54 15.04 10.15
CA THR A 387 -9.71 16.16 10.66
C THR A 387 -9.51 16.15 12.18
N SER A 388 -10.35 15.45 12.95
CA SER A 388 -10.17 15.31 14.41
C SER A 388 -9.05 14.35 14.79
N ASP A 389 -8.78 13.32 13.96
CA ASP A 389 -7.73 12.33 14.22
C ASP A 389 -6.45 12.65 13.47
N ILE A 390 -6.55 13.29 12.31
CA ILE A 390 -5.42 13.80 11.53
C ILE A 390 -5.75 15.21 11.10
N SER A 391 -5.16 16.20 11.77
CA SER A 391 -5.50 17.61 11.55
C SER A 391 -5.23 18.07 10.12
N PHE A 392 -5.87 19.18 9.72
CA PHE A 392 -5.63 19.76 8.41
C PHE A 392 -4.18 20.30 8.30
N GLU A 393 -3.62 20.76 9.41
CA GLU A 393 -2.21 21.15 9.49
C GLU A 393 -1.28 19.97 9.21
N THR A 394 -1.49 18.80 9.83
CA THR A 394 -0.70 17.60 9.50
C THR A 394 -0.83 17.26 8.02
N GLN A 395 -2.04 17.31 7.47
CA GLN A 395 -2.27 17.06 6.05
C GLN A 395 -1.49 18.04 5.16
N GLY A 396 -1.48 19.33 5.50
CA GLY A 396 -0.71 20.36 4.78
C GLY A 396 0.79 20.10 4.80
N VAL A 397 1.32 19.63 5.94
CA VAL A 397 2.73 19.22 6.03
C VAL A 397 3.01 18.00 5.15
N LEU A 398 2.16 16.97 5.19
CA LEU A 398 2.32 15.80 4.32
C LEU A 398 2.26 16.17 2.84
N ASP A 399 1.34 17.05 2.44
CA ASP A 399 1.20 17.55 1.06
C ASP A 399 2.48 18.23 0.56
N GLU A 400 3.09 19.07 1.39
CA GLU A 400 4.38 19.73 1.10
C GLU A 400 5.52 18.71 0.97
N ARG A 401 5.60 17.74 1.87
CA ARG A 401 6.66 16.71 1.84
C ARG A 401 6.54 15.74 0.66
N LEU A 402 5.37 15.62 0.05
CA LEU A 402 5.14 14.81 -1.16
C LEU A 402 5.44 15.57 -2.45
N GLU A 403 5.59 16.88 -2.38
CA GLU A 403 5.75 17.76 -3.54
C GLU A 403 7.05 17.49 -4.29
N ILE A 404 6.98 17.57 -5.62
CA ILE A 404 8.16 17.59 -6.48
C ILE A 404 8.90 18.93 -6.36
N VAL A 405 10.21 18.88 -6.14
CA VAL A 405 11.05 20.09 -5.95
C VAL A 405 12.17 20.19 -6.98
N GLN A 406 12.64 21.40 -7.27
CA GLN A 406 13.80 21.58 -8.13
C GLN A 406 15.04 20.99 -7.44
N GLU A 407 15.85 20.22 -8.16
CA GLU A 407 17.04 19.56 -7.60
C GLU A 407 18.05 20.55 -7.01
N SER A 408 18.13 21.76 -7.57
CA SER A 408 18.98 22.85 -7.08
C SER A 408 18.50 23.51 -5.79
N GLY A 409 17.25 23.25 -5.37
CA GLY A 409 16.63 23.88 -4.20
C GLY A 409 16.15 25.33 -4.43
N GLN A 410 16.19 25.85 -5.67
CA GLN A 410 15.79 27.24 -5.97
C GLN A 410 14.27 27.42 -6.19
N GLY A 411 13.47 26.37 -6.02
CA GLY A 411 12.01 26.40 -6.16
C GLY A 411 11.54 26.39 -7.61
N HIS A 412 10.25 26.63 -7.84
CA HIS A 412 9.63 26.56 -9.18
C HIS A 412 9.82 27.84 -10.02
N GLY A 413 10.66 28.78 -9.59
CA GLY A 413 10.81 30.11 -10.20
C GLY A 413 11.84 30.23 -11.32
N GLY A 414 12.56 29.14 -11.65
CA GLY A 414 13.70 29.13 -12.55
C GLY A 414 13.46 28.42 -13.89
N HIS A 415 12.26 28.52 -14.45
CA HIS A 415 11.92 28.01 -15.78
C HIS A 415 12.08 29.08 -16.86
#